data_AF-A0AAI8ZZV3-F1
#
_entry.id   AF-A0AAI8ZZV3-F1
#
_cell.length_a   1.000
_cell.length_b   1.000
_cell.length_c   1.000
_cell.angle_alpha   90.00
_cell.angle_beta   90.00
_cell.angle_gamma   90.00
#
_symmetry.space_group_name_H-M   'P 1'
#
loop_
_entity.id
_entity.type
_entity.pdbx_description
1 polymer ?
#
loop_
_entity_poly.entity_id
_entity_poly.type
_entity_poly.pdbx_seq_one_letter_code
_entity_poly.pdbx_strand_id
1 'polypeptide(L)' 'MKSIKEEIQTIKTLLKDSRTAKYHKRLQIVLFRLMGKSYKEIIELLDCNQTTIWRNVKKYEEFGLDSLLQETRGGRNHHI' A
#
# COMPACT_ATOMS: atom_id res chain seq x y z
N MET A 1 20.13 -1.32 3.91
CA MET A 1 18.71 -1.65 3.65
C MET A 1 18.01 -1.79 4.98
N LYS A 2 16.84 -1.15 5.16
CA LYS A 2 16.01 -1.42 6.34
C LYS A 2 15.64 -2.90 6.38
N SER A 3 15.54 -3.47 7.57
CA SER A 3 15.09 -4.86 7.71
C SER A 3 13.61 -4.95 7.34
N ILE A 4 13.18 -6.07 6.76
CA ILE A 4 11.75 -6.37 6.54
C ILE A 4 10.94 -6.22 7.83
N LYS A 5 11.54 -6.50 8.99
CA LYS A 5 10.90 -6.29 10.31
C LYS A 5 10.61 -4.82 10.59
N GLU A 6 11.53 -3.93 10.26
CA GLU A 6 11.38 -2.48 10.46
C GLU A 6 10.35 -1.89 9.48
N GLU A 7 10.35 -2.38 8.24
CA GLU A 7 9.35 -2.03 7.21
C GLU A 7 7.93 -2.40 7.68
N ILE A 8 7.74 -3.65 8.11
CA ILE A 8 6.47 -4.13 8.66
C ILE A 8 6.03 -3.28 9.85
N GLN A 9 6.94 -2.97 10.77
CA GLN A 9 6.61 -2.16 11.94
C GLN A 9 6.21 -0.73 11.55
N THR A 10 6.90 -0.13 10.58
CA THR A 10 6.59 1.20 10.08
C THR A 10 5.20 1.24 9.44
N ILE A 11 4.89 0.27 8.58
CA ILE A 11 3.58 0.17 7.92
C ILE A 11 2.46 -0.03 8.97
N LYS A 12 2.68 -0.88 9.98
CA LYS A 12 1.73 -1.06 11.09
C LYS A 12 1.47 0.23 11.86
N THR A 13 2.49 1.05 12.10
CA THR A 13 2.33 2.36 12.74
C THR A 13 1.50 3.30 11.86
N LEU A 14 1.79 3.37 10.56
CA LEU A 14 1.01 4.19 9.62
C LEU A 14 -0.47 3.76 9.59
N LEU A 15 -0.76 2.45 9.58
CA LEU A 15 -2.13 1.94 9.61
C LEU A 15 -2.93 2.33 10.87
N LYS A 16 -2.27 2.70 11.98
CA LYS A 16 -2.93 3.23 13.18
C LYS A 16 -3.18 4.73 13.12
N ASP A 17 -2.46 5.44 12.24
CA ASP A 17 -2.57 6.89 12.09
C ASP A 17 -3.72 7.24 11.15
N SER A 18 -4.74 7.91 11.69
CA SER A 18 -5.92 8.36 10.94
C SER A 18 -5.57 9.37 9.84
N ARG A 19 -4.46 10.11 9.97
CA ARG A 19 -3.98 11.04 8.93
C ARG A 19 -3.59 10.32 7.64
N THR A 20 -3.26 9.04 7.74
CA THR A 20 -2.89 8.21 6.59
C THR A 20 -4.03 7.30 6.13
N ALA A 21 -5.24 7.45 6.68
CA ALA A 21 -6.40 6.60 6.36
C ALA A 21 -6.65 6.48 4.85
N LYS A 22 -6.49 7.58 4.10
CA LYS A 22 -6.62 7.59 2.63
C LYS A 22 -5.64 6.65 1.90
N TYR A 23 -4.55 6.26 2.54
CA TYR A 23 -3.53 5.35 2.00
C TYR A 23 -3.60 3.94 2.58
N HIS A 24 -4.48 3.67 3.55
CA HIS A 24 -4.51 2.40 4.29
C HIS A 24 -4.66 1.19 3.38
N LYS A 25 -5.51 1.24 2.34
CA LYS A 25 -5.67 0.11 1.40
C LYS A 25 -4.35 -0.22 0.68
N ARG A 26 -3.54 0.78 0.32
CA ARG A 26 -2.23 0.58 -0.32
C ARG A 26 -1.21 0.00 0.67
N LEU A 27 -1.21 0.52 1.90
CA LEU A 27 -0.36 0.05 2.98
C LEU A 27 -0.67 -1.41 3.37
N GLN A 28 -1.94 -1.79 3.45
CA GLN A 28 -2.39 -3.16 3.73
C GLN A 28 -1.93 -4.15 2.64
N ILE A 29 -2.03 -3.77 1.37
CA ILE A 29 -1.55 -4.58 0.24
C ILE A 29 -0.07 -4.94 0.42
N VAL A 30 0.78 -3.94 0.67
CA VAL A 30 2.22 -4.13 0.81
C VAL A 30 2.54 -4.90 2.09
N LEU A 31 1.87 -4.60 3.20
CA LEU A 31 2.01 -5.35 4.45
C LEU A 31 1.73 -6.85 4.24
N PHE A 32 0.64 -7.19 3.57
CA PHE A 32 0.29 -8.60 3.33
C PHE A 32 1.29 -9.29 2.41
N ARG A 33 1.85 -8.61 1.41
CA ARG A 33 2.93 -9.17 0.59
C ARG A 33 4.22 -9.37 1.37
N LEU A 34 4.61 -8.43 2.24
CA LEU A 34 5.77 -8.58 3.12
C LEU A 34 5.58 -9.72 4.13
N MET A 35 4.34 -10.01 4.51
CA MET A 35 3.98 -11.15 5.36
C MET A 35 3.85 -12.48 4.59
N GLY A 36 4.10 -12.49 3.28
CA GLY A 36 4.10 -13.71 2.47
C GLY A 36 2.73 -14.15 1.94
N LYS A 37 1.67 -13.33 2.07
CA LYS A 37 0.35 -13.68 1.53
C LYS A 37 0.34 -13.72 0.02
N SER A 38 -0.36 -14.69 -0.54
CA SER A 38 -0.60 -14.81 -1.98
C SER A 38 -1.51 -13.69 -2.51
N TYR A 39 -1.49 -13.47 -3.82
CA TYR A 39 -2.43 -12.53 -4.46
C TYR A 39 -3.88 -12.89 -4.18
N LYS A 40 -4.22 -14.19 -4.21
CA LYS A 40 -5.58 -14.69 -3.96
C LYS A 40 -6.06 -14.31 -2.55
N GLU A 41 -5.26 -14.56 -1.53
CA GLU A 41 -5.60 -14.17 -0.15
C GLU A 41 -5.80 -12.66 -0.01
N ILE A 42 -4.97 -11.84 -0.67
CA ILE A 42 -5.08 -10.39 -0.59
C ILE A 42 -6.36 -9.91 -1.30
N ILE A 43 -6.74 -10.52 -2.41
CA ILE A 43 -8.00 -10.25 -3.11
C ILE A 43 -9.17 -10.55 -2.16
N GLU A 44 -9.19 -11.72 -1.53
CA GLU A 44 -10.24 -12.15 -0.60
C GLU A 44 -10.32 -11.26 0.65
N LEU A 45 -9.18 -10.81 1.19
CA LEU A 45 -9.12 -10.00 2.41
C LEU A 45 -9.46 -8.52 2.20
N LEU A 46 -9.10 -7.95 1.06
CA LEU A 46 -9.20 -6.50 0.81
C LEU A 46 -10.23 -6.12 -0.25
N ASP A 47 -10.87 -7.10 -0.87
CA ASP A 47 -11.77 -6.93 -2.01
C ASP A 47 -11.17 -5.96 -3.03
N CYS A 48 -10.03 -6.36 -3.60
CA CYS A 48 -9.27 -5.54 -4.54
C CYS A 48 -8.77 -6.37 -5.72
N ASN A 49 -8.72 -5.79 -6.91
CA ASN A 49 -8.32 -6.53 -8.10
C ASN A 49 -6.81 -6.81 -8.12
N GLN A 50 -6.42 -7.90 -8.80
CA GLN A 50 -5.03 -8.34 -8.89
C GLN A 50 -4.08 -7.27 -9.45
N THR A 51 -4.52 -6.50 -10.45
CA THR A 51 -3.71 -5.42 -11.05
C THR A 51 -3.40 -4.31 -10.04
N THR A 52 -4.32 -4.02 -9.12
CA THR A 52 -4.14 -3.03 -8.05
C THR A 52 -3.08 -3.50 -7.09
N ILE A 53 -3.09 -4.78 -6.74
CA ILE A 53 -2.06 -5.37 -5.89
C ILE A 53 -0.71 -5.26 -6.59
N TRP A 54 -0.59 -5.74 -7.83
CA TRP A 54 0.65 -5.69 -8.60
C TRP A 54 1.21 -4.27 -8.71
N ARG A 55 0.38 -3.27 -9.06
CA ARG A 55 0.82 -1.87 -9.20
C ARG A 55 1.36 -1.30 -7.88
N ASN A 56 0.70 -1.55 -6.75
CA ASN A 56 1.14 -1.01 -5.47
C ASN A 56 2.43 -1.70 -4.98
N VAL A 57 2.53 -3.02 -5.17
CA VAL A 57 3.73 -3.78 -4.83
C VAL A 57 4.90 -3.34 -5.68
N LYS A 58 4.72 -3.23 -7.00
CA LYS A 58 5.78 -2.78 -7.91
C LYS A 58 6.26 -1.38 -7.59
N LYS A 59 5.33 -0.45 -7.30
CA LYS A 59 5.67 0.91 -6.89
C LYS A 59 6.49 0.94 -5.59
N TYR A 60 6.12 0.10 -4.62
CA TYR A 60 6.86 -0.05 -3.37
C TYR A 60 8.27 -0.64 -3.61
N GLU A 61 8.40 -1.66 -4.46
CA GLU A 61 9.70 -2.25 -4.81
C GLU A 61 10.64 -1.25 -5.49
N GLU A 62 10.10 -0.38 -6.35
CA GLU A 62 10.88 0.59 -7.13
C GLU A 62 11.24 1.86 -6.34
N PHE A 63 10.32 2.36 -5.52
CA PHE A 63 10.42 3.70 -4.92
C PHE A 63 10.30 3.70 -3.39
N GLY A 64 10.15 2.52 -2.76
CA GLY A 64 10.01 2.38 -1.32
C GLY A 64 8.66 2.85 -0.76
N LEU A 65 8.60 2.96 0.56
CA LEU A 65 7.37 3.25 1.31
C LEU A 65 6.78 4.63 1.02
N ASP A 66 7.62 5.65 0.81
CA ASP A 66 7.17 7.03 0.56
C ASP A 66 6.28 7.13 -0.67
N SER A 67 6.53 6.28 -1.67
CA SER A 67 5.74 6.20 -2.90
C SER A 67 4.27 5.83 -2.68
N LEU A 68 3.96 5.13 -1.58
CA LEU A 68 2.60 4.73 -1.22
C LEU A 68 1.81 5.89 -0.60
N LEU A 69 2.53 6.82 0.03
CA LEU A 69 2.00 8.02 0.72
C LEU A 69 1.91 9.24 -0.21
N GLN A 70 2.34 9.10 -1.47
CA GLN A 70 2.23 10.14 -2.48
C GLN A 70 0.96 9.99 -3.33
N GLU A 71 0.31 11.13 -3.59
CA GLU A 71 -0.71 11.24 -4.64
C GLU A 71 -0.01 11.53 -5.97
N THR A 72 0.01 10.54 -6.86
CA THR A 72 0.57 10.70 -8.21
C THR A 72 -0.48 10.97 -9.27
N ARG A 73 -1.76 11.06 -8.89
CA ARG A 73 -2.85 11.33 -9.80
C ARG A 73 -3.53 12.63 -9.37
N GLY A 74 -3.27 13.71 -10.12
CA GLY A 74 -4.18 14.84 -10.14
C GLY A 74 -5.58 14.28 -10.42
N GLY A 75 -6.51 14.53 -9.50
CA GLY A 75 -7.89 14.13 -9.69
C GLY A 75 -8.44 14.73 -10.98
N ARG A 76 -9.53 14.15 -11.50
CA ARG A 76 -10.34 14.85 -12.48
C ARG A 76 -10.85 16.12 -11.78
N ASN A 77 -10.17 17.24 -12.03
CA ASN A 77 -10.61 18.57 -11.65
C ASN A 77 -11.97 18.80 -12.32
N HIS A 78 -13.05 18.46 -11.64
CA HIS A 78 -14.35 19.06 -11.94
C HIS A 78 -14.29 20.45 -11.30
N HIS A 79 -13.72 21.42 -12.04
CA HIS A 79 -14.07 22.80 -11.83
C HIS A 79 -15.52 22.95 -12.28
N ILE A 80 -16.42 23.21 -11.34
CA ILE A 80 -17.69 23.90 -11.58
C ILE A 80 -17.62 25.25 -10.88
#